data_AF-A0A3M2F9T5-F1
#
_entry.id   AF-A0A3M2F9T5-F1
#
_cell.length_a   1.000
_cell.length_b   1.000
_cell.length_c   1.000
_cell.angle_alpha   90.00
_cell.angle_beta   90.00
_cell.angle_gamma   90.00
#
_symmetry.space_group_name_H-M   'P 1'
#
loop_
_entity.id
_entity.type
_entity.pdbx_description
1 polymer ?
#
loop_
_entity_poly.entity_id
_entity_poly.type
_entity_poly.pdbx_seq_one_letter_code
_entity_poly.pdbx_strand_id
1 'polypeptide(L)'
;MNADIRYAIIIGTVYGLAALVLQSVLVPFIEISVARPDLILVIVLLLGRRFGSNTGSTAGFFLGVLQDAITSLPLGISALPKALAGYAAGKTTVFKLEGPIAYLWFIFFIFFHEFIYYWLMHYKMEVDFSFLLYTRVFPNTIYTSAMLWVVNIFTARSLARES
;
A
#
# COMPACT_ATOMS: atom_id res chain seq x y z
N MET A 1 1.34 22.69 16.96
CA MET A 1 1.21 21.39 16.27
C MET A 1 0.72 20.37 17.28
N ASN A 2 -0.47 19.79 17.05
CA ASN A 2 -1.14 18.89 17.99
C ASN A 2 -0.33 17.60 18.19
N ALA A 3 -0.41 17.01 19.38
CA ALA A 3 0.33 15.78 19.71
C ALA A 3 0.02 14.62 18.75
N ASP A 4 -1.25 14.50 18.34
CA ASP A 4 -1.71 13.45 17.41
C ASP A 4 -1.07 13.56 16.03
N ILE A 5 -0.88 14.80 15.55
CA ILE A 5 -0.23 15.07 14.25
C ILE A 5 1.25 14.68 14.33
N ARG A 6 1.94 15.02 15.43
CA ARG A 6 3.34 14.63 15.65
C ARG A 6 3.49 13.11 15.65
N TYR A 7 2.60 12.44 16.36
CA TYR A 7 2.59 10.99 16.48
C TYR A 7 2.36 10.30 15.12
N ALA A 8 1.38 10.79 14.35
CA ALA A 8 1.10 10.28 13.01
C ALA A 8 2.29 10.45 12.05
N ILE A 9 2.97 11.60 12.09
CA ILE A 9 4.17 11.86 11.28
C ILE A 9 5.29 10.88 11.67
N ILE A 10 5.61 10.78 12.96
CA ILE A 10 6.69 9.90 13.43
C ILE A 10 6.43 8.45 13.05
N ILE A 11 5.22 7.95 13.28
CA ILE A 11 4.83 6.59 12.91
C ILE A 11 4.87 6.39 11.40
N GLY A 12 4.28 7.33 10.64
CA GLY A 12 4.30 7.27 9.18
C GLY A 12 5.71 7.17 8.62
N THR A 13 6.63 7.99 9.13
CA THR A 13 8.04 7.96 8.74
C THR A 13 8.73 6.66 9.14
N VAL A 14 8.61 6.23 10.40
CA VAL A 14 9.31 5.03 10.90
C VAL A 14 8.83 3.76 10.17
N TYR A 15 7.51 3.53 10.13
CA TYR A 15 6.97 2.34 9.48
C TYR A 15 7.10 2.41 7.95
N GLY A 16 6.99 3.61 7.36
CA GLY A 16 7.18 3.80 5.93
C GLY A 16 8.60 3.49 5.48
N LEU A 17 9.62 4.00 6.20
CA LEU A 17 11.02 3.70 5.91
C LEU A 17 11.35 2.24 6.21
N ALA A 18 10.82 1.67 7.29
CA ALA A 18 10.97 0.25 7.56
C ALA A 18 10.37 -0.61 6.43
N ALA A 19 9.19 -0.24 5.91
CA ALA A 19 8.59 -0.94 4.78
C ALA A 19 9.40 -0.81 3.50
N LEU A 20 10.03 0.33 3.24
CA LEU A 20 10.95 0.49 2.10
C LEU A 20 12.14 -0.45 2.19
N VAL A 21 12.76 -0.56 3.37
CA VAL A 21 13.89 -1.48 3.62
C VAL A 21 13.44 -2.94 3.55
N LEU A 22 12.32 -3.29 4.19
CA LEU A 22 11.76 -4.63 4.14
C LEU A 22 11.34 -5.00 2.72
N GLN A 23 10.82 -4.07 1.93
CA GLN A 23 10.46 -4.30 0.55
C GLN A 23 11.69 -4.59 -0.31
N SER A 24 12.78 -3.84 -0.16
CA SER A 24 14.00 -4.11 -0.95
C SER A 24 14.72 -5.38 -0.53
N VAL A 25 14.66 -5.74 0.77
CA VAL A 25 15.35 -6.92 1.30
C VAL A 25 14.51 -8.18 1.19
N LEU A 26 13.25 -8.18 1.63
CA LEU A 26 12.45 -9.40 1.77
C LEU A 26 11.73 -9.80 0.48
N VAL A 27 11.19 -8.84 -0.29
CA VAL A 27 10.38 -9.16 -1.48
C VAL A 27 11.11 -10.07 -2.47
N PRO A 28 12.42 -9.90 -2.75
CA PRO A 28 13.16 -10.83 -3.60
C PRO A 28 13.16 -12.30 -3.11
N PHE A 29 13.05 -12.55 -1.81
CA PHE A 29 13.04 -13.90 -1.23
C PHE A 29 11.65 -14.53 -1.14
N ILE A 30 10.60 -13.71 -1.14
CA ILE A 30 9.21 -14.17 -1.04
C ILE A 30 8.46 -14.05 -2.37
N GLU A 31 9.08 -13.54 -3.43
CA GLU A 31 8.48 -13.52 -4.76
C GLU A 31 8.15 -14.95 -5.22
N ILE A 32 6.90 -15.16 -5.63
CA ILE A 32 6.45 -16.44 -6.18
C ILE A 32 6.24 -16.25 -7.68
N SER A 33 7.15 -16.82 -8.47
CA SER A 33 7.18 -16.71 -9.94
C SER A 33 7.31 -15.25 -10.43
N VAL A 34 6.17 -14.57 -10.61
CA VAL A 34 6.08 -13.18 -11.06
C VAL A 34 5.26 -12.30 -10.11
N ALA A 35 4.69 -12.90 -9.05
CA ALA A 35 3.85 -12.21 -8.09
C ALA A 35 4.72 -11.64 -6.97
N ARG A 36 4.64 -10.32 -6.77
CA ARG A 36 5.38 -9.60 -5.73
C ARG A 36 4.40 -8.83 -4.84
N PRO A 37 4.48 -8.96 -3.51
CA PRO A 37 3.65 -8.14 -2.63
C PRO A 37 4.22 -6.71 -2.51
N ASP A 38 3.33 -5.74 -2.39
CA ASP A 38 3.68 -4.33 -2.15
C ASP A 38 3.53 -3.99 -0.66
N LEU A 39 4.63 -4.17 0.09
CA LEU A 39 4.66 -3.92 1.54
C LEU A 39 4.48 -2.43 1.88
N ILE A 40 4.94 -1.55 0.99
CA ILE A 40 4.76 -0.10 1.15
C ILE A 40 3.28 0.26 1.06
N LEU A 41 2.55 -0.31 0.09
CA LEU A 41 1.10 -0.11 -0.03
C LEU A 41 0.37 -0.63 1.22
N VAL A 42 0.75 -1.78 1.76
CA VAL A 42 0.18 -2.31 3.02
C VAL A 42 0.28 -1.28 4.14
N ILE A 43 1.46 -0.69 4.37
CA ILE A 43 1.64 0.34 5.39
C ILE A 43 0.82 1.60 5.09
N VAL A 44 0.78 2.04 3.84
CA VAL A 44 -0.01 3.21 3.41
C VAL A 44 -1.50 3.02 3.72
N LEU A 45 -2.06 1.85 3.46
CA LEU A 45 -3.45 1.53 3.77
C LEU A 45 -3.70 1.56 5.28
N LEU A 46 -2.78 0.99 6.09
CA LEU A 46 -2.89 0.99 7.54
C LEU A 46 -2.77 2.40 8.15
N LEU A 47 -1.85 3.23 7.63
CA LEU A 47 -1.70 4.62 8.05
C LEU A 47 -2.94 5.45 7.68
N GLY A 48 -3.48 5.26 6.48
CA GLY A 48 -4.73 5.89 6.05
C GLY A 48 -5.88 5.51 6.97
N ARG A 49 -6.09 4.22 7.21
CA ARG A 49 -7.12 3.72 8.13
C ARG A 49 -7.00 4.32 9.54
N ARG A 50 -5.78 4.37 10.08
CA ARG A 50 -5.51 4.80 11.47
C ARG A 50 -5.55 6.32 11.67
N PHE A 51 -4.97 7.08 10.75
CA PHE A 51 -4.75 8.52 10.90
C PHE A 51 -5.53 9.38 9.89
N GLY A 52 -6.44 8.77 9.14
CA GLY A 52 -7.34 9.44 8.21
C GLY A 52 -6.78 9.63 6.79
N SER A 53 -7.67 10.06 5.90
CA SER A 53 -7.41 10.12 4.45
C SER A 53 -6.25 11.03 4.07
N ASN A 54 -6.08 12.18 4.74
CA ASN A 54 -4.98 13.10 4.44
C ASN A 54 -3.63 12.45 4.75
N THR A 55 -3.48 11.85 5.93
CA THR A 55 -2.25 11.17 6.34
C THR A 55 -1.94 9.99 5.41
N GLY A 56 -2.93 9.17 5.07
CA GLY A 56 -2.76 8.06 4.14
C GLY A 56 -2.34 8.52 2.74
N SER A 57 -2.98 9.56 2.21
CA SER A 57 -2.64 10.14 0.90
C SER A 57 -1.22 10.71 0.87
N THR A 58 -0.87 11.52 1.88
CA THR A 58 0.46 12.11 2.01
C THR A 58 1.54 11.05 2.15
N ALA A 59 1.33 10.03 3.00
CA ALA A 59 2.26 8.92 3.15
C ALA A 59 2.40 8.12 1.85
N GLY A 60 1.29 7.82 1.18
CA GLY A 60 1.27 7.11 -0.10
C GLY A 60 2.04 7.83 -1.19
N PHE A 61 1.86 9.16 -1.29
CA PHE A 61 2.58 9.98 -2.24
C PHE A 61 4.09 9.97 -1.97
N PHE A 62 4.53 10.32 -0.75
CA PHE A 62 5.96 10.40 -0.45
C PHE A 62 6.67 9.06 -0.50
N LEU A 63 6.06 8.00 0.04
CA LEU A 63 6.65 6.66 -0.02
C LEU A 63 6.69 6.12 -1.45
N GLY A 64 5.69 6.42 -2.27
CA GLY A 64 5.74 6.07 -3.69
C GLY A 64 6.79 6.86 -4.47
N VAL A 65 6.97 8.16 -4.20
CA VAL A 65 8.08 8.94 -4.79
C VAL A 65 9.43 8.32 -4.42
N LEU A 66 9.61 7.94 -3.15
CA LEU A 66 10.83 7.27 -2.70
C LEU A 66 11.01 5.91 -3.37
N GLN A 67 9.95 5.12 -3.51
CA GLN A 67 9.99 3.84 -4.20
C GLN A 67 10.38 4.02 -5.68
N ASP A 68 9.78 4.99 -6.38
CA ASP A 68 10.07 5.29 -7.78
C ASP A 68 11.55 5.70 -7.94
N ALA A 69 12.06 6.54 -7.03
CA ALA A 69 13.45 6.96 -7.02
C ALA A 69 14.44 5.80 -6.82
N ILE A 70 14.14 4.87 -5.90
CA ILE A 70 14.98 3.70 -5.63
C ILE A 70 14.95 2.70 -6.80
N THR A 71 13.80 2.56 -7.45
CA THR A 71 13.60 1.59 -8.55
C THR A 71 13.94 2.14 -9.93
N SER A 72 14.46 3.38 -10.01
CA SER A 72 14.76 4.08 -11.27
C SER A 72 13.53 4.21 -12.20
N LEU A 73 12.34 4.22 -11.62
CA LEU A 73 11.09 4.48 -12.34
C LEU A 73 10.88 5.99 -12.49
N PRO A 74 10.10 6.44 -13.48
CA PRO A 74 9.61 7.80 -13.50
C PRO A 74 8.88 8.10 -12.20
N LEU A 75 9.25 9.23 -11.58
CA LEU A 75 8.59 9.69 -10.38
C LEU A 75 7.09 9.87 -10.66
N GLY A 76 6.26 9.25 -9.83
CA GLY A 76 4.80 9.37 -9.93
C GLY A 76 4.10 8.05 -10.25
N ILE A 77 4.77 7.07 -10.85
CA ILE A 77 4.15 5.80 -11.25
C ILE A 77 3.59 5.07 -10.03
N SER A 78 4.36 4.95 -8.95
CA SER A 78 3.84 4.33 -7.73
C SER A 78 3.24 5.37 -6.78
N ALA A 79 3.69 6.63 -6.81
CA ALA A 79 3.22 7.69 -5.92
C ALA A 79 1.73 8.02 -6.09
N LEU A 80 1.26 8.20 -7.33
CA LEU A 80 -0.12 8.57 -7.61
C LEU A 80 -1.13 7.49 -7.14
N PRO A 81 -1.02 6.22 -7.57
CA PRO A 81 -1.97 5.21 -7.14
C PRO A 81 -1.87 4.93 -5.63
N LYS A 82 -0.68 5.04 -5.00
CA LYS A 82 -0.54 4.87 -3.54
C LYS A 82 -1.22 6.00 -2.76
N ALA A 83 -1.13 7.23 -3.24
CA ALA A 83 -1.83 8.36 -2.65
C ALA A 83 -3.36 8.15 -2.69
N LEU A 84 -3.89 7.71 -3.83
CA LEU A 84 -5.32 7.40 -3.99
C LEU A 84 -5.76 6.26 -3.06
N ALA A 85 -5.00 5.17 -3.02
CA ALA A 85 -5.29 4.04 -2.14
C ALA A 85 -5.22 4.44 -0.66
N GLY A 86 -4.22 5.22 -0.24
CA GLY A 86 -4.11 5.74 1.13
C GLY A 86 -5.23 6.69 1.51
N TYR A 87 -5.66 7.57 0.60
CA TYR A 87 -6.81 8.44 0.81
C TYR A 87 -8.08 7.61 1.04
N ALA A 88 -8.32 6.64 0.15
CA ALA A 88 -9.47 5.75 0.23
C ALA A 88 -9.44 4.90 1.50
N ALA A 89 -8.27 4.44 1.93
CA ALA A 89 -8.13 3.70 3.18
C ALA A 89 -8.57 4.52 4.39
N GLY A 90 -8.27 5.83 4.43
CA GLY A 90 -8.77 6.68 5.50
C GLY A 90 -10.28 6.95 5.49
N LYS A 91 -10.96 6.69 4.36
CA LYS A 91 -12.41 6.81 4.28
C LYS A 91 -13.14 5.65 4.94
N THR A 92 -12.48 4.53 5.24
CA THR A 92 -13.13 3.40 5.93
C THR A 92 -13.72 3.82 7.27
N THR A 93 -13.03 4.70 8.01
CA THR A 93 -13.49 5.20 9.30
C THR A 93 -14.69 6.14 9.16
N VAL A 94 -14.71 6.97 8.10
CA VAL A 94 -15.83 7.88 7.80
C VAL A 94 -17.08 7.09 7.39
N PHE A 95 -16.90 6.08 6.54
CA PHE A 95 -17.98 5.22 6.08
C PHE A 95 -18.33 4.09 7.06
N LYS A 96 -17.67 4.03 8.23
CA LYS A 96 -17.85 2.99 9.26
C LYS A 96 -17.75 1.57 8.70
N LEU A 97 -16.80 1.36 7.79
CA LEU A 97 -16.53 0.05 7.21
C LEU A 97 -15.72 -0.78 8.22
N GLU A 98 -16.24 -1.95 8.56
CA GLU A 98 -15.66 -2.86 9.56
C GLU A 98 -15.61 -4.31 9.07
N GLY A 99 -14.84 -5.15 9.77
CA GLY A 99 -14.78 -6.59 9.48
C GLY A 99 -14.52 -6.91 7.99
N PRO A 100 -15.29 -7.83 7.38
CA PRO A 100 -15.11 -8.23 5.98
C PRO A 100 -15.30 -7.09 4.97
N ILE A 101 -16.20 -6.13 5.21
CA ILE A 101 -16.47 -5.06 4.24
C ILE A 101 -15.28 -4.10 4.13
N ALA A 102 -14.60 -3.80 5.24
CA ALA A 102 -13.36 -3.04 5.24
C ALA A 102 -12.24 -3.75 4.48
N TYR A 103 -12.18 -5.08 4.58
CA TYR A 103 -11.17 -5.88 3.89
C TYR A 103 -11.42 -5.93 2.38
N LEU A 104 -12.69 -6.07 1.94
CA LEU A 104 -13.08 -5.95 0.53
C LEU A 104 -12.77 -4.56 -0.03
N TRP A 105 -12.97 -3.51 0.76
CA TRP A 105 -12.58 -2.14 0.40
C TRP A 105 -11.06 -2.04 0.14
N PHE A 106 -10.24 -2.63 1.01
CA PHE A 106 -8.79 -2.66 0.78
C PHE A 106 -8.39 -3.48 -0.44
N ILE A 107 -8.97 -4.66 -0.65
CA ILE A 107 -8.71 -5.47 -1.85
C ILE A 107 -9.02 -4.67 -3.11
N PHE A 108 -10.16 -3.97 -3.14
CA PHE A 108 -10.54 -3.13 -4.29
C PHE A 108 -9.52 -2.04 -4.57
N PHE A 109 -9.05 -1.32 -3.55
CA PHE A 109 -8.05 -0.26 -3.75
C PHE A 109 -6.63 -0.76 -3.97
N ILE A 110 -6.29 -1.98 -3.51
CA ILE A 110 -5.06 -2.68 -3.92
C ILE A 110 -5.15 -3.01 -5.42
N PHE A 111 -6.25 -3.62 -5.87
CA PHE A 111 -6.45 -3.91 -7.29
C PHE A 111 -6.37 -2.64 -8.14
N PHE A 112 -7.03 -1.56 -7.70
CA PHE A 112 -7.02 -0.29 -8.39
C PHE A 112 -5.61 0.32 -8.46
N HIS A 113 -4.83 0.18 -7.39
CA HIS A 113 -3.43 0.59 -7.37
C HIS A 113 -2.60 -0.20 -8.40
N GLU A 114 -2.68 -1.53 -8.37
CA GLU A 114 -1.94 -2.42 -9.28
C GLU A 114 -2.35 -2.17 -10.74
N PHE A 115 -3.65 -1.96 -10.99
CA PHE A 115 -4.19 -1.64 -12.29
C PHE A 115 -3.57 -0.35 -12.85
N ILE A 116 -3.61 0.75 -12.08
CA ILE A 116 -3.02 2.02 -12.51
C ILE A 116 -1.51 1.89 -12.70
N TYR A 117 -0.82 1.25 -11.75
CA TYR A 117 0.63 1.06 -11.80
C TYR A 117 1.05 0.34 -13.09
N TYR A 118 0.44 -0.80 -13.40
CA TYR A 118 0.78 -1.57 -14.60
C TYR A 118 0.25 -0.94 -15.89
N TRP A 119 -0.85 -0.19 -15.83
CA TRP A 119 -1.32 0.59 -16.97
C TRP A 119 -0.34 1.70 -17.34
N LEU A 120 0.23 2.39 -16.36
CA LEU A 120 1.29 3.39 -16.57
C LEU A 120 2.60 2.73 -17.03
N MET A 121 2.95 1.55 -16.49
CA MET A 121 4.16 0.83 -16.86
C MET A 121 4.09 0.16 -18.24
N HIS A 122 2.89 -0.13 -18.75
CA HIS A 122 2.69 -0.72 -20.07
C HIS A 122 3.40 0.09 -21.17
N TYR A 123 3.34 1.43 -21.08
CA TYR A 123 4.01 2.34 -22.01
C TYR A 123 5.54 2.20 -22.05
N LYS A 124 6.14 1.62 -21.00
CA LYS A 124 7.59 1.38 -20.92
C LYS A 124 8.00 -0.04 -21.25
N MET A 125 7.14 -1.02 -21.00
CA MET A 125 7.50 -2.43 -21.03
C MET A 125 7.29 -3.07 -22.40
N GLU A 126 6.61 -2.40 -23.34
CA GLU A 126 6.24 -2.96 -24.67
C GLU A 126 5.48 -4.31 -24.59
N VAL A 127 4.90 -4.64 -23.43
CA VAL A 127 4.17 -5.89 -23.17
C VAL A 127 2.68 -5.59 -23.10
N ASP A 128 1.84 -6.32 -23.81
CA ASP A 128 0.37 -6.12 -23.80
C ASP A 128 -0.24 -5.98 -22.39
N PHE A 129 -1.10 -4.98 -22.21
CA PHE A 129 -1.71 -4.72 -20.91
C PHE A 129 -2.58 -5.87 -20.42
N SER A 130 -3.29 -6.57 -21.33
CA SER A 130 -4.11 -7.73 -20.95
C SER A 130 -3.25 -8.84 -20.36
N PHE A 131 -2.07 -9.08 -20.93
CA PHE A 131 -1.12 -10.02 -20.36
C PHE A 131 -0.65 -9.61 -18.97
N LEU A 132 -0.32 -8.32 -18.76
CA LEU A 132 0.06 -7.79 -17.44
C LEU A 132 -1.08 -7.88 -16.41
N LEU A 133 -2.33 -7.73 -16.86
CA LEU A 133 -3.50 -7.86 -16.00
C LEU A 133 -3.56 -9.26 -15.34
N TYR A 134 -3.41 -10.32 -16.13
CA TYR A 134 -3.48 -11.70 -15.63
C TYR A 134 -2.21 -12.16 -14.93
N THR A 135 -1.04 -11.71 -15.38
CA THR A 135 0.24 -12.20 -14.86
C THR A 135 0.78 -11.39 -13.70
N ARG A 136 0.35 -10.13 -13.54
CA ARG A 136 0.84 -9.22 -12.50
C ARG A 136 -0.27 -8.64 -11.65
N VAL A 137 -1.24 -7.94 -12.25
CA VAL A 137 -2.26 -7.20 -11.48
C VAL A 137 -3.05 -8.12 -10.54
N PHE A 138 -3.61 -9.21 -11.07
CA PHE A 138 -4.36 -10.16 -10.24
C PHE A 138 -3.47 -10.88 -9.20
N PRO A 139 -2.33 -11.50 -9.58
CA PRO A 139 -1.46 -12.16 -8.61
C PRO A 139 -0.93 -11.23 -7.51
N ASN A 140 -0.47 -10.03 -7.87
CA ASN A 140 0.00 -9.05 -6.88
C ASN A 140 -1.13 -8.58 -5.98
N THR A 141 -2.34 -8.37 -6.50
CA THR A 141 -3.50 -8.00 -5.67
C THR A 141 -3.78 -9.06 -4.61
N ILE A 142 -3.79 -10.34 -5.02
CA ILE A 142 -4.01 -11.46 -4.10
C ILE A 142 -2.88 -11.52 -3.08
N TYR A 143 -1.63 -11.36 -3.52
CA TYR A 143 -0.49 -11.47 -2.62
C TYR A 143 -0.41 -10.29 -1.63
N THR A 144 -0.52 -9.05 -2.11
CA THR A 144 -0.52 -7.85 -1.28
C THR A 144 -1.69 -7.84 -0.29
N SER A 145 -2.87 -8.30 -0.69
CA SER A 145 -4.00 -8.45 0.24
C SER A 145 -3.75 -9.53 1.29
N ALA A 146 -3.21 -10.69 0.91
CA ALA A 146 -2.80 -11.70 1.88
C ALA A 146 -1.77 -11.16 2.89
N MET A 147 -0.80 -10.37 2.44
CA MET A 147 0.15 -9.70 3.33
C MET A 147 -0.52 -8.67 4.23
N LEU A 148 -1.46 -7.88 3.71
CA LEU A 148 -2.25 -6.96 4.53
C LEU A 148 -3.00 -7.71 5.64
N TRP A 149 -3.61 -8.85 5.32
CA TRP A 149 -4.30 -9.69 6.31
C TRP A 149 -3.35 -10.19 7.41
N VAL A 150 -2.19 -10.72 7.01
CA VAL A 150 -1.15 -11.18 7.95
C VAL A 150 -0.71 -10.04 8.87
N VAL A 151 -0.36 -8.88 8.33
CA VAL A 151 0.08 -7.71 9.12
C VAL A 151 -1.04 -7.20 10.03
N ASN A 152 -2.28 -7.20 9.55
CA ASN A 152 -3.43 -6.76 10.33
C ASN A 152 -3.72 -7.68 11.53
N ILE A 153 -3.47 -8.99 11.45
CA ILE A 153 -3.57 -9.91 12.59
C ILE A 153 -2.60 -9.49 13.70
N PHE A 154 -1.36 -9.15 13.36
CA PHE A 154 -0.37 -8.72 14.35
C PHE A 154 -0.69 -7.34 14.94
N THR A 155 -1.22 -6.43 14.11
CA THR A 155 -1.55 -5.05 14.54
C THR A 155 -2.81 -5.00 15.41
N ALA A 156 -3.84 -5.80 15.08
CA ALA A 156 -5.06 -5.89 15.90
C ALA A 156 -4.76 -6.42 17.31
N ARG A 157 -3.77 -7.31 17.44
CA ARG A 157 -3.33 -7.86 18.73
C ARG A 157 -2.55 -6.87 19.59
N SER A 158 -1.83 -5.92 19.00
CA SER A 158 -1.07 -4.93 19.78
C SER A 158 -1.98 -3.86 20.39
N LEU A 159 -3.04 -3.46 19.69
CA LEU A 159 -4.00 -2.45 20.17
C LEU A 159 -4.96 -2.99 21.23
N ALA A 160 -5.29 -4.27 21.21
CA ALA A 160 -6.14 -4.91 22.23
C ALA A 160 -5.45 -5.12 23.59
N ARG A 161 -4.15 -4.83 23.71
CA ARG A 161 -3.39 -4.91 24.97
C ARG A 161 -3.35 -3.58 25.74
N GLU A 162 -3.79 -2.49 25.13
CA GLU A 162 -3.73 -1.14 25.72
C GLU A 162 -5.12 -0.62 26.16
N SER A 163 -6.18 -1.42 26.00
CA SER A 163 -7.56 -1.14 26.46
C SER A 163 -7.95 -2.03 27.62
#